data_AF-A0A838VPJ5-F1
#
_entry.id   AF-A0A838VPJ5-F1
#
_cell.length_a   1.000
_cell.length_b   1.000
_cell.length_c   1.000
_cell.angle_alpha   90.00
_cell.angle_beta   90.00
_cell.angle_gamma   90.00
#
_symmetry.space_group_name_H-M   'P 1'
#
loop_
_entity.id
_entity.type
_entity.pdbx_description
1 polymer ?
#
loop_
_entity_poly.entity_id
_entity_poly.type
_entity_poly.pdbx_seq_one_letter_code
_entity_poly.pdbx_strand_id
1 'polypeptide(L)'
;MAQGKADAGAISLEKFNLYRTELSNIEFRILFTDPQNIPLGAVLISPKVEANRQELIRNHMKEAPLSLIQEVGYVPNGDVPDYQYMISVVKRVTSLAAHLHDKPARIF
;
A
#
# COMPACT_ATOMS: atom_id res chain seq x y z
N MET A 1 1.10 -8.27 -20.57
CA MET A 1 0.45 -9.33 -19.79
C MET A 1 -0.73 -9.87 -20.57
N ALA A 2 -2.00 -9.57 -20.28
CA ALA A 2 -3.12 -10.17 -21.00
C ALA A 2 -3.22 -9.78 -22.51
N GLN A 3 -2.77 -8.58 -22.87
CA GLN A 3 -2.79 -8.10 -24.26
C GLN A 3 -1.46 -8.35 -25.00
N GLY A 4 -0.54 -9.15 -24.45
CA GLY A 4 0.79 -9.39 -25.05
C GLY A 4 1.79 -8.22 -25.01
N LYS A 5 1.42 -7.08 -24.40
CA LYS A 5 2.27 -5.86 -24.36
C LYS A 5 3.41 -5.86 -23.33
N ALA A 6 3.52 -6.91 -22.50
CA ALA A 6 4.50 -7.03 -21.43
C ALA A 6 4.62 -8.49 -21.00
N ASP A 7 5.81 -8.93 -20.62
CA ASP A 7 6.09 -10.31 -20.22
C ASP A 7 5.82 -10.59 -18.73
N ALA A 8 5.92 -9.55 -17.88
CA ALA A 8 5.65 -9.61 -16.44
C ALA A 8 4.98 -8.32 -15.94
N GLY A 9 4.37 -8.37 -14.75
CA GLY A 9 3.77 -7.21 -14.08
C GLY A 9 3.61 -7.47 -12.58
N ALA A 10 3.42 -6.41 -11.80
CA ALA A 10 3.18 -6.47 -10.36
C ALA A 10 1.77 -5.97 -10.03
N ILE A 11 1.09 -6.69 -9.13
CA ILE A 11 -0.26 -6.36 -8.64
C ILE A 11 -0.40 -6.92 -7.21
N SER A 12 -1.34 -6.41 -6.42
CA SER A 12 -1.67 -7.03 -5.14
C SER A 12 -2.26 -8.43 -5.35
N LEU A 13 -1.88 -9.37 -4.46
CA LEU A 13 -2.37 -10.74 -4.51
C LEU A 13 -3.90 -10.80 -4.37
N GLU A 14 -4.48 -9.95 -3.54
CA GLU A 14 -5.92 -9.81 -3.38
C GLU A 14 -6.62 -9.44 -4.70
N LYS A 15 -6.14 -8.39 -5.40
CA LYS A 15 -6.70 -8.00 -6.70
C LYS A 15 -6.49 -9.08 -7.75
N PHE A 16 -5.33 -9.74 -7.76
CA PHE A 16 -5.11 -10.86 -8.66
C PHE A 16 -6.14 -11.97 -8.42
N ASN A 17 -6.36 -12.37 -7.17
CA ASN A 17 -7.34 -13.40 -6.81
C ASN A 17 -8.78 -12.99 -7.16
N LEU A 18 -9.11 -11.70 -7.02
CA LEU A 18 -10.42 -11.16 -7.40
C LEU A 18 -10.68 -11.27 -8.90
N TYR A 19 -9.70 -10.89 -9.74
CA TYR A 19 -9.89 -10.79 -11.20
C TYR A 19 -9.43 -12.02 -11.99
N ARG A 20 -8.76 -13.00 -11.37
CA ARG A 20 -8.17 -14.15 -12.09
C ARG A 20 -9.16 -14.91 -12.96
N THR A 21 -10.44 -14.99 -12.55
CA THR A 21 -11.50 -15.69 -13.29
C THR A 21 -11.97 -14.91 -14.51
N GLU A 22 -11.84 -13.58 -14.52
CA GLU A 22 -12.19 -12.71 -15.65
C GLU A 22 -11.08 -12.70 -16.72
N LEU A 23 -9.86 -13.10 -16.35
CA LEU A 23 -8.69 -13.18 -17.21
C LEU A 23 -8.58 -14.53 -17.97
N SER A 24 -9.69 -15.28 -18.05
CA SER A 24 -9.82 -16.70 -18.39
C SER A 24 -9.17 -17.20 -19.68
N ASN A 25 -8.73 -16.32 -20.58
CA ASN A 25 -8.10 -16.70 -21.84
C ASN A 25 -6.57 -16.86 -21.74
N ILE A 26 -5.95 -16.49 -20.61
CA ILE A 26 -4.49 -16.56 -20.39
C ILE A 26 -4.21 -17.03 -18.96
N GLU A 27 -3.49 -18.15 -18.83
CA GLU A 27 -3.01 -18.60 -17.53
C GLU A 27 -1.83 -17.73 -17.06
N PHE A 28 -2.03 -17.05 -15.92
CA PHE A 28 -0.96 -16.33 -15.24
C PHE A 28 -0.36 -17.20 -14.15
N ARG A 29 0.98 -17.16 -14.03
CA ARG A 29 1.71 -17.73 -12.90
C ARG A 29 2.30 -16.61 -12.04
N ILE A 30 2.30 -16.81 -10.73
CA ILE A 30 2.97 -15.92 -9.78
C ILE A 30 4.47 -16.22 -9.83
N LEU A 31 5.27 -15.24 -10.25
CA LEU A 31 6.74 -15.37 -10.30
C LEU A 31 7.41 -15.10 -8.95
N PHE A 32 6.84 -14.17 -8.17
CA PHE A 32 7.35 -13.74 -6.88
C PHE A 32 6.22 -13.12 -6.05
N THR A 33 6.27 -13.34 -4.75
CA THR A 33 5.43 -12.67 -3.75
C THR A 33 6.35 -12.07 -2.71
N ASP A 34 6.19 -10.78 -2.44
CA ASP A 34 6.90 -10.13 -1.34
C ASP A 34 6.40 -10.71 -0.01
N PRO A 35 7.28 -11.31 0.82
CA PRO A 35 6.87 -11.87 2.11
C PRO A 35 6.55 -10.79 3.15
N GLN A 36 6.95 -9.54 2.94
CA GLN A 36 6.70 -8.47 3.90
C GLN A 36 5.28 -7.93 3.75
N ASN A 37 4.59 -7.82 4.89
CA ASN A 37 3.28 -7.18 4.94
C ASN A 37 3.42 -5.68 4.69
N ILE A 38 2.54 -5.14 3.87
CA ILE A 38 2.41 -3.70 3.71
C ILE A 38 1.65 -3.16 4.93
N PRO A 39 2.21 -2.20 5.69
CA PRO A 39 1.52 -1.63 6.84
C PRO A 39 0.23 -0.94 6.41
N LEU A 40 -0.80 -1.01 7.26
CA LEU A 40 -2.04 -0.26 7.05
C LEU A 40 -1.77 1.24 7.02
N GLY A 41 -2.63 2.00 6.32
CA GLY A 41 -2.57 3.46 6.34
C GLY A 41 -2.85 4.02 7.75
N ALA A 42 -2.28 5.19 8.03
CA ALA A 42 -2.49 5.91 9.29
C ALA A 42 -3.03 7.32 9.04
N VAL A 43 -3.90 7.79 9.93
CA VAL A 43 -4.34 9.19 9.96
C VAL A 43 -3.39 10.00 10.84
N LEU A 44 -2.80 11.04 10.28
CA LEU A 44 -1.82 11.87 10.95
C LEU A 44 -2.43 13.22 11.34
N ILE A 45 -2.17 13.65 12.57
CA ILE A 45 -2.54 14.99 13.06
C ILE A 45 -1.29 15.85 13.02
N SER A 46 -1.38 17.03 12.40
CA SER A 46 -0.24 17.96 12.35
C SER A 46 0.13 18.40 13.77
N PRO A 47 1.44 18.42 14.13
CA PRO A 47 1.88 18.91 15.43
C PRO A 47 1.60 20.41 15.64
N LYS A 48 1.20 21.14 14.59
CA LYS A 48 0.81 22.55 14.67
C LYS A 48 -0.60 22.76 15.21
N VAL A 49 -1.41 21.70 15.29
CA VAL A 49 -2.74 21.76 15.91
C VAL A 49 -2.54 21.86 17.42
N GLU A 50 -3.29 22.74 18.08
CA GLU A 50 -3.24 22.90 19.53
C GLU A 50 -3.54 21.56 20.25
N ALA A 51 -2.82 21.25 21.32
CA ALA A 51 -2.78 19.91 21.92
C ALA A 51 -4.15 19.40 22.38
N ASN A 52 -4.99 20.24 23.00
CA ASN A 52 -6.34 19.84 23.41
C ASN A 52 -7.21 19.50 22.20
N ARG A 53 -7.05 20.21 21.09
CA ARG A 53 -7.73 19.88 19.82
C ARG A 53 -7.22 18.57 19.22
N GLN A 54 -5.93 18.25 19.33
CA GLN A 54 -5.41 16.95 18.87
C GLN A 54 -6.08 15.82 19.64
N GLU A 55 -6.19 15.95 20.96
CA GLU A 55 -6.83 14.94 21.81
C GLU A 55 -8.33 14.82 21.52
N LEU A 56 -9.01 15.95 21.32
CA LEU A 56 -10.42 15.96 20.92
C LEU A 56 -10.64 15.19 19.60
N ILE A 57 -9.79 15.41 18.60
CA ILE A 57 -9.84 14.69 17.32
C ILE A 57 -9.61 13.20 17.55
N ARG A 58 -8.60 12.81 18.33
CA ARG A 58 -8.32 11.40 18.63
C ARG A 58 -9.52 10.73 19.29
N ASN A 59 -10.16 11.39 20.26
CA ASN A 59 -11.32 10.82 20.96
C ASN A 59 -12.51 10.64 20.02
N HIS A 60 -12.84 11.64 19.19
CA HIS A 60 -13.91 11.51 18.21
C HIS A 60 -13.66 10.36 17.21
N MET A 61 -12.41 10.18 16.79
CA MET A 61 -12.06 9.08 15.89
C MET A 61 -12.14 7.70 16.57
N LYS A 62 -11.79 7.62 17.86
CA LYS A 62 -11.89 6.37 18.65
C LYS A 62 -13.34 5.99 18.96
N GLU A 63 -14.19 6.99 19.18
CA GLU A 63 -15.61 6.85 19.54
C GLU A 63 -16.53 6.77 18.30
N ALA A 64 -15.95 6.63 17.10
CA ALA A 64 -16.71 6.52 15.86
C ALA A 64 -17.73 5.36 15.94
N PRO A 65 -18.95 5.53 15.41
CA PRO A 65 -19.95 4.46 15.39
C PRO A 65 -19.45 3.21 14.65
N LEU A 66 -19.80 2.03 15.14
CA LEU A 66 -19.37 0.76 14.55
C LEU A 66 -19.76 0.62 13.07
N SER A 67 -20.95 1.10 12.69
CA SER A 67 -21.41 1.10 11.31
C SER A 67 -20.46 1.87 10.39
N LEU A 68 -20.01 3.05 10.83
CA LEU A 68 -19.07 3.87 10.08
C LEU A 68 -17.69 3.21 10.01
N ILE A 69 -17.21 2.66 11.13
CA ILE A 69 -15.94 1.93 11.21
C ILE A 69 -15.89 0.78 10.20
N GLN A 70 -16.95 -0.03 10.11
CA GLN A 70 -17.02 -1.17 9.20
C GLN A 70 -17.09 -0.74 7.74
N GLU A 71 -17.82 0.34 7.44
CA GLU A 71 -17.94 0.87 6.09
C GLU A 71 -16.61 1.39 5.54
N VAL A 72 -15.85 2.13 6.36
CA VAL A 72 -14.61 2.79 5.92
C VAL A 72 -13.35 1.98 6.21
N GLY A 73 -13.46 0.87 6.93
CA GLY A 73 -12.34 0.00 7.29
C GLY A 73 -11.32 0.64 8.25
N TYR A 74 -11.74 1.63 9.06
CA TYR A 74 -10.86 2.29 10.03
C TYR A 74 -10.66 1.40 11.28
N VAL A 75 -9.44 1.33 11.81
CA VAL A 75 -9.16 0.56 13.02
C VAL A 75 -8.99 1.53 14.20
N PRO A 76 -10.03 1.73 15.04
CA PRO A 76 -9.90 2.55 16.24
C PRO A 76 -8.94 1.89 17.23
N ASN A 77 -8.09 2.68 17.88
CA ASN A 77 -7.10 2.21 18.86
C ASN A 77 -6.08 1.19 18.30
N GLY A 78 -5.85 1.17 16.99
CA GLY A 78 -4.75 0.40 16.40
C GLY A 78 -3.39 0.98 16.79
N ASP A 79 -2.38 0.12 16.87
CA ASP A 79 -0.99 0.53 17.02
C ASP A 79 -0.55 1.38 15.82
N VAL A 80 0.41 2.27 16.04
CA VAL A 80 1.02 3.04 14.96
C VAL A 80 1.75 2.06 14.02
N PRO A 81 1.39 2.00 12.72
CA PRO A 81 2.03 1.06 11.80
C PRO A 81 3.52 1.36 11.64
N ASP A 82 4.35 0.32 11.56
CA ASP A 82 5.76 0.45 11.25
C ASP A 82 5.96 0.58 9.73
N TYR A 83 6.46 1.74 9.31
CA TYR A 83 6.74 2.05 7.90
C TYR A 83 8.20 1.83 7.49
N GLN A 84 9.09 1.30 8.35
CA GLN A 84 10.52 1.14 8.01
C GLN A 84 10.76 0.36 6.71
N TYR A 85 10.01 -0.72 6.49
CA TYR A 85 10.11 -1.48 5.25
C TYR A 85 9.74 -0.63 4.03
N MET A 86 8.58 0.03 4.06
CA MET A 86 8.12 0.87 2.96
C MET A 86 9.08 2.02 2.67
N ILE A 87 9.64 2.64 3.72
CA ILE A 87 10.70 3.65 3.60
C ILE A 87 11.93 3.08 2.89
N SER A 88 12.34 1.85 3.22
CA SER A 88 13.49 1.18 2.58
C SER A 88 13.25 0.93 1.09
N VAL A 89 12.02 0.55 0.71
CA VAL A 89 11.62 0.33 -0.69
C VAL A 89 11.67 1.66 -1.45
N VAL A 90 11.09 2.73 -0.89
CA VAL A 90 11.11 4.07 -1.52
C VAL A 90 12.55 4.55 -1.71
N LYS A 91 13.42 4.39 -0.71
CA LYS A 91 14.84 4.75 -0.83
C LYS A 91 15.53 4.03 -1.99
N ARG A 92 15.31 2.71 -2.12
CA ARG A 92 15.87 1.89 -3.21
C ARG A 92 15.35 2.32 -4.57
N VAL A 93 14.05 2.58 -4.70
CA VAL A 93 13.46 3.01 -5.98
C VAL A 93 13.93 4.41 -6.36
N THR A 94 14.00 5.32 -5.39
CA THR A 94 14.46 6.70 -5.63
C THR A 94 15.90 6.73 -6.14
N SER A 95 16.79 5.87 -5.63
CA SER A 95 18.16 5.78 -6.14
C SER A 95 18.23 5.29 -7.59
N LEU A 96 17.25 4.48 -8.03
CA LEU A 96 17.17 3.99 -9.41
C LEU A 96 16.51 4.99 -10.35
N ALA A 97 15.73 5.95 -9.84
CA ALA A 97 14.98 6.90 -10.65
C ALA A 97 15.87 7.76 -11.55
N ALA A 98 17.09 8.09 -11.09
CA ALA A 98 18.09 8.83 -11.86
C ALA A 98 18.57 8.09 -13.13
N HIS A 99 18.43 6.76 -13.15
CA HIS A 99 18.96 5.87 -14.20
C HIS A 99 17.86 5.26 -15.09
N LEU A 100 16.61 5.71 -14.94
CA LEU A 100 15.45 5.17 -15.69
C LEU A 100 15.58 5.33 -17.21
N HIS A 101 16.34 6.31 -17.67
CA HIS A 101 16.54 6.60 -19.10
C HIS A 101 17.80 5.95 -19.69
N ASP A 102 18.64 5.31 -18.86
CA ASP A 102 19.82 4.61 -19.34
C ASP A 102 19.39 3.42 -20.21
N LYS A 103 20.19 3.11 -21.24
CA LYS A 103 19.95 1.97 -22.14
C LYS A 103 21.13 0.99 -22.07
N PRO A 104 20.96 -0.21 -21.50
CA PRO A 104 19.75 -0.71 -20.83
C PRO A 104 19.55 -0.09 -19.43
N ALA A 105 18.29 0.11 -19.03
CA ALA A 105 17.98 0.52 -17.67
C ALA A 105 18.26 -0.67 -16.74
N ARG A 106 19.38 -0.62 -16.01
CA ARG A 106 19.70 -1.64 -15.01
C ARG A 106 18.89 -1.36 -13.76
N ILE A 107 17.92 -2.23 -13.51
CA ILE A 107 17.08 -2.19 -12.31
C ILE A 107 17.53 -3.20 -11.23
N PHE A 108 18.62 -3.93 -11.50
CA PHE A 108 19.33 -4.86 -10.61
C PHE A 108 20.69 -5.24 -11.23
#